data_AF-F0QDK0-F1
#
_entry.id   AF-F0QDK0-F1
#
_cell.length_a   1.000
_cell.length_b   1.000
_cell.length_c   1.000
_cell.angle_alpha   90.00
_cell.angle_beta   90.00
_cell.angle_gamma   90.00
#
_symmetry.space_group_name_H-M   'P 1'
#
loop_
_entity.id
_entity.type
_entity.pdbx_description
1 polymer ?
#
loop_
_entity_poly.entity_id
_entity_poly.type
_entity_poly.pdbx_seq_one_letter_code
_entity_poly.pdbx_strand_id
1 'polypeptide(L)'
;MTVAEASDCIAQRTDALLRLWSDLAMRHVALGGACGCGTGGISLRLEDFELDIFDYLQDAGLRSGEPAVAAFFEDWGPAASRPEPVRLLLQRLGEGAIGPGGAEWILARLERSLRSFASLHGSQAES
;
A
#
# COMPACT_ATOMS: atom_id res chain seq x y z
N MET A 1 -14.52 -9.43 20.08
CA MET A 1 -14.44 -9.01 18.67
C MET A 1 -14.84 -10.20 17.83
N THR A 2 -15.98 -10.11 17.18
CA THR A 2 -16.46 -11.18 16.28
C THR A 2 -15.74 -11.09 14.92
N VAL A 3 -15.79 -12.17 14.12
CA VAL A 3 -15.22 -12.17 12.76
C VAL A 3 -15.86 -11.10 11.88
N ALA A 4 -17.15 -10.82 12.07
CA ALA A 4 -17.86 -9.76 11.35
C ALA A 4 -17.32 -8.37 11.72
N GLU A 5 -17.14 -8.07 13.01
CA GLU A 5 -16.56 -6.80 13.45
C GLU A 5 -15.11 -6.60 12.98
N ALA A 6 -14.32 -7.69 12.94
CA ALA A 6 -12.97 -7.63 12.41
C ALA A 6 -12.95 -7.31 10.92
N SER A 7 -13.85 -7.93 10.14
CA SER A 7 -13.97 -7.69 8.70
C SER A 7 -14.39 -6.25 8.41
N ASP A 8 -15.32 -5.70 9.20
CA ASP A 8 -15.78 -4.31 9.08
C ASP A 8 -14.66 -3.30 9.38
N CYS A 9 -13.86 -3.55 10.43
CA CYS A 9 -12.68 -2.75 10.76
C CYS A 9 -11.63 -2.77 9.63
N ILE A 10 -11.39 -3.95 9.05
CA ILE A 10 -10.47 -4.14 7.92
C ILE A 10 -10.97 -3.38 6.67
N ALA A 11 -12.28 -3.44 6.37
CA ALA A 11 -12.87 -2.70 5.27
C ALA A 11 -12.72 -1.18 5.47
N GLN A 12 -13.08 -0.65 6.64
CA GLN A 12 -12.94 0.77 6.97
C GLN A 12 -11.48 1.25 6.86
N ARG A 13 -10.53 0.45 7.35
CA ARG A 13 -9.10 0.78 7.26
C ARG A 13 -8.58 0.74 5.82
N THR A 14 -9.05 -0.21 5.03
CA THR A 14 -8.75 -0.31 3.61
C THR A 14 -9.23 0.93 2.86
N ASP A 15 -10.47 1.36 3.09
CA ASP A 15 -11.03 2.59 2.53
C ASP A 15 -10.22 3.83 2.90
N ALA A 16 -9.79 3.94 4.17
CA ALA A 16 -8.96 5.04 4.64
C ALA A 16 -7.59 5.08 3.93
N LEU A 17 -6.95 3.91 3.77
CA LEU A 17 -5.67 3.79 3.06
C LEU A 17 -5.81 4.03 1.57
N LEU A 18 -6.91 3.61 0.95
CA LEU A 18 -7.18 3.87 -0.45
C LEU A 18 -7.37 5.36 -0.72
N ARG A 19 -8.03 6.08 0.19
CA ARG A 19 -8.14 7.55 0.13
C ARG A 19 -6.77 8.22 0.26
N LEU A 20 -5.96 7.80 1.25
CA LEU A 20 -4.60 8.32 1.41
C LEU A 20 -3.73 8.08 0.17
N TRP A 21 -3.79 6.87 -0.39
CA TRP A 21 -3.10 6.51 -1.61
C TRP A 21 -3.55 7.38 -2.79
N SER A 22 -4.86 7.52 -2.99
CA SER A 22 -5.43 8.34 -4.06
C SER A 22 -5.01 9.80 -3.95
N ASP A 23 -4.98 10.36 -2.73
CA ASP A 23 -4.52 11.73 -2.49
C ASP A 23 -3.03 11.92 -2.81
N LEU A 24 -2.18 10.96 -2.44
CA LEU A 24 -0.74 10.96 -2.77
C LEU A 24 -0.52 10.84 -4.28
N ALA A 25 -1.22 9.91 -4.93
CA ALA A 25 -1.19 9.70 -6.36
C ALA A 25 -1.62 10.96 -7.14
N MET A 26 -2.73 11.60 -6.74
CA MET A 26 -3.20 12.84 -7.35
C MET A 26 -2.22 14.00 -7.19
N ARG A 27 -1.57 14.15 -6.03
CA ARG A 27 -0.52 15.17 -5.82
C ARG A 27 0.68 14.95 -6.73
N HIS A 28 1.03 13.69 -6.99
CA HIS A 28 2.10 13.33 -7.90
C HIS A 28 1.75 13.66 -9.37
N VAL A 29 0.52 13.36 -9.80
CA VAL A 29 0.00 13.68 -11.15
C VAL A 29 -0.15 15.20 -11.35
N ALA A 30 -0.57 15.95 -10.33
CA ALA A 30 -0.70 17.41 -10.39
C ALA A 30 0.64 18.15 -10.49
N LEU A 31 1.74 17.53 -10.05
CA LEU A 31 3.12 18.01 -10.24
C LEU A 31 3.74 17.50 -11.56
N GLY A 32 2.89 16.99 -12.45
CA GLY A 32 3.20 16.34 -13.72
C GLY A 32 4.31 17.02 -14.52
N GLY A 33 5.44 16.32 -14.65
CA GLY A 33 6.54 16.66 -15.53
C GLY A 33 7.73 17.39 -14.89
N ALA A 34 7.62 17.87 -13.64
CA ALA A 34 8.70 18.66 -13.03
C ALA A 34 8.95 18.39 -11.54
N CYS A 35 8.37 17.35 -10.90
CA CYS A 35 8.86 16.98 -9.58
C CYS A 35 10.20 16.23 -9.68
N GLY A 36 11.28 16.99 -9.71
CA GLY A 36 12.54 16.61 -9.08
C GLY A 36 12.34 16.61 -7.56
N CYS A 37 11.51 15.70 -7.06
CA CYS A 37 11.29 15.46 -5.64
C CYS A 37 12.53 14.73 -5.09
N GLY A 38 13.68 15.40 -5.12
CA GLY A 38 14.94 14.90 -4.61
C GLY A 38 15.91 16.05 -4.40
N THR A 39 16.29 16.27 -3.15
CA THR A 39 17.63 16.74 -2.83
C THR A 39 18.60 15.68 -3.36
N GLY A 40 18.87 15.67 -4.67
CA GLY A 40 19.61 14.60 -5.36
C GLY A 40 19.13 14.16 -6.75
N GLY A 41 18.13 14.79 -7.37
CA GLY A 41 17.85 14.58 -8.81
C GLY A 41 17.16 13.26 -9.21
N ILE A 42 16.58 12.50 -8.28
CA ILE A 42 15.79 11.31 -8.60
C ILE A 42 14.34 11.74 -8.79
N SER A 43 13.83 11.66 -10.02
CA SER A 43 12.39 11.80 -10.31
C SER A 43 11.76 10.42 -10.20
N LEU A 44 11.15 10.14 -9.05
CA LEU A 44 10.50 8.86 -8.78
C LEU A 44 9.10 8.90 -9.41
N ARG A 45 8.77 7.99 -10.33
CA ARG A 45 7.43 7.93 -10.94
C ARG A 45 6.47 7.23 -10.00
N LEU A 46 5.19 7.60 -10.05
CA LEU A 46 4.15 6.96 -9.25
C LEU A 46 4.06 5.45 -9.55
N GLU A 47 4.17 5.06 -10.83
CA GLU A 47 4.12 3.65 -11.21
C GLU A 47 5.31 2.87 -10.62
N ASP A 48 6.52 3.45 -10.63
CA ASP A 48 7.70 2.81 -10.04
C ASP A 48 7.53 2.67 -8.52
N PHE A 49 6.97 3.69 -7.84
CA PHE A 49 6.67 3.62 -6.41
C PHE A 49 5.65 2.53 -6.06
N GLU A 50 4.59 2.38 -6.87
CA GLU A 50 3.59 1.32 -6.68
C GLU A 50 4.20 -0.07 -6.79
N LEU A 51 5.12 -0.26 -7.73
CA LEU A 51 5.84 -1.52 -7.88
C LEU A 51 6.78 -1.75 -6.70
N ASP A 52 7.56 -0.75 -6.29
CA ASP A 52 8.50 -0.86 -5.17
C ASP A 52 7.80 -1.21 -3.85
N ILE A 53 6.68 -0.54 -3.53
CA ILE A 53 5.94 -0.81 -2.29
C ILE A 53 5.26 -2.18 -2.34
N PHE A 54 4.76 -2.59 -3.51
CA PHE A 54 4.16 -3.91 -3.66
C PHE A 54 5.21 -5.02 -3.54
N ASP A 55 6.34 -4.89 -4.23
CA ASP A 55 7.44 -5.84 -4.18
C ASP A 55 7.99 -5.96 -2.75
N TYR A 56 8.12 -4.83 -2.04
CA TYR A 56 8.45 -4.83 -0.62
C TYR A 56 7.46 -5.64 0.24
N LEU A 57 6.15 -5.45 0.03
CA LEU A 57 5.12 -6.18 0.78
C LEU A 57 5.12 -7.67 0.44
N GLN A 58 5.28 -8.01 -0.83
CA GLN A 58 5.36 -9.39 -1.31
C GLN A 58 6.57 -10.10 -0.72
N ASP A 59 7.76 -9.51 -0.85
CA ASP A 59 9.01 -10.05 -0.32
C ASP A 59 8.97 -10.22 1.21
N ALA A 60 8.41 -9.23 1.92
CA ALA A 60 8.18 -9.34 3.36
C ALA A 60 7.14 -10.41 3.71
N GLY A 61 6.09 -10.56 2.89
CA GLY A 61 5.00 -11.50 3.09
C GLY A 61 5.46 -12.95 2.94
N LEU A 62 6.25 -13.24 1.91
CA LEU A 62 6.84 -14.56 1.66
C LEU A 62 7.80 -14.99 2.78
N ARG A 63 8.45 -14.05 3.47
CA ARG A 63 9.34 -14.31 4.61
C ARG A 63 8.70 -14.12 5.98
N SER A 64 7.41 -13.82 6.04
CA SER A 64 6.74 -13.44 7.30
C SER A 64 6.61 -14.60 8.30
N GLY A 65 6.68 -15.85 7.82
CA GLY A 65 6.31 -17.02 8.61
C GLY A 65 4.80 -17.21 8.75
N GLU A 66 3.98 -16.30 8.21
CA GLU A 66 2.52 -16.38 8.22
C GLU A 66 2.02 -17.08 6.94
N PRO A 67 1.56 -18.34 7.01
CA PRO A 67 1.24 -19.13 5.83
C PRO A 67 0.12 -18.52 4.99
N ALA A 68 -0.86 -17.87 5.62
CA ALA A 68 -1.94 -17.19 4.91
C ALA A 68 -1.43 -16.00 4.08
N VAL A 69 -0.47 -15.24 4.61
CA VAL A 69 0.12 -14.08 3.92
C VAL A 69 1.03 -14.53 2.79
N ALA A 70 1.86 -15.55 3.04
CA ALA A 70 2.72 -16.14 2.00
C ALA A 70 1.88 -16.68 0.83
N ALA A 71 0.87 -17.52 1.11
CA ALA A 71 0.00 -18.09 0.08
C ALA A 71 -0.75 -17.01 -0.73
N PHE A 72 -1.18 -15.92 -0.07
CA PHE A 72 -1.82 -14.79 -0.75
C PHE A 72 -0.88 -14.11 -1.76
N PHE A 73 0.38 -13.89 -1.39
CA PHE A 73 1.36 -13.27 -2.29
C PHE A 73 1.93 -14.22 -3.35
N GLU A 74 1.96 -15.52 -3.08
CA GLU A 74 2.27 -16.55 -4.08
C GLU A 74 1.17 -16.63 -5.15
N ASP A 75 -0.10 -16.66 -4.74
CA ASP A 75 -1.26 -16.62 -5.66
C ASP A 75 -1.30 -15.32 -6.47
N TRP A 76 -0.84 -14.21 -5.88
CA TRP A 76 -0.81 -12.93 -6.59
C TRP A 76 0.11 -12.95 -7.81
N GLY A 77 1.32 -13.51 -7.68
CA GLY A 77 2.38 -13.45 -8.67
C GLY A 77 3.14 -12.09 -8.70
N PRO A 78 3.94 -11.81 -9.73
CA PRO A 78 4.76 -10.58 -9.79
C PRO A 78 3.94 -9.29 -9.94
N ALA A 79 4.32 -8.23 -9.22
CA ALA A 79 3.64 -6.92 -9.21
C ALA A 79 3.41 -6.34 -10.62
N ALA A 80 4.46 -6.37 -11.45
CA ALA A 80 4.47 -5.83 -12.80
C ALA A 80 3.45 -6.46 -13.76
N SER A 81 2.82 -7.57 -13.36
CA SER A 81 1.79 -8.26 -14.15
C SER A 81 0.42 -7.59 -14.06
N ARG A 82 0.22 -6.61 -13.16
CA ARG A 82 -1.08 -5.97 -12.91
C ARG A 82 -0.99 -4.45 -12.93
N PRO A 83 -1.97 -3.75 -13.55
CA PRO A 83 -2.10 -2.32 -13.42
C PRO A 83 -2.57 -1.95 -12.01
N GLU A 84 -2.05 -0.85 -11.45
CA GLU A 84 -2.41 -0.30 -10.13
C GLU A 84 -2.37 -1.35 -8.98
N PRO A 85 -1.22 -2.03 -8.76
CA PRO A 85 -1.14 -3.18 -7.85
C PRO A 85 -1.52 -2.83 -6.40
N VAL A 86 -1.23 -1.61 -5.93
CA VAL A 86 -1.58 -1.13 -4.59
C VAL A 86 -3.09 -0.95 -4.43
N ARG A 87 -3.75 -0.38 -5.45
CA ARG A 87 -5.20 -0.19 -5.45
C ARG A 87 -5.93 -1.53 -5.45
N LEU A 88 -5.51 -2.45 -6.31
CA LEU A 88 -6.09 -3.79 -6.38
C LEU A 88 -5.86 -4.56 -5.07
N LEU A 89 -4.71 -4.35 -4.43
CA LEU A 89 -4.39 -4.99 -3.15
C LEU A 89 -5.38 -4.55 -2.09
N LEU A 90 -5.55 -3.23 -1.92
CA LEU A 90 -6.52 -2.66 -0.99
C LEU A 90 -7.93 -3.20 -1.27
N GLN A 91 -8.40 -3.13 -2.52
CA GLN A 91 -9.73 -3.66 -2.87
C GLN A 91 -9.92 -5.11 -2.42
N ARG A 92 -8.96 -6.00 -2.74
CA ARG A 92 -9.02 -7.42 -2.35
C ARG A 92 -9.02 -7.62 -0.83
N LEU A 93 -8.29 -6.80 -0.08
CA LEU A 93 -8.29 -6.87 1.39
C LEU A 93 -9.65 -6.46 1.96
N GLY A 94 -10.29 -5.41 1.41
CA GLY A 94 -11.63 -4.98 1.79
C GLY A 94 -12.72 -6.01 1.46
N GLU A 95 -12.54 -6.77 0.38
CA GLU A 95 -13.40 -7.89 -0.02
C GLU A 95 -13.16 -9.18 0.81
N GLY A 96 -12.17 -9.18 1.71
CA GLY A 96 -11.86 -10.32 2.57
C GLY A 96 -11.08 -11.44 1.86
N ALA A 97 -10.24 -11.11 0.87
CA ALA A 97 -9.42 -12.09 0.13
C ALA A 97 -8.44 -12.88 1.03
N ILE A 98 -8.17 -12.40 2.23
CA ILE A 98 -7.39 -13.06 3.26
C ILE A 98 -8.08 -12.88 4.62
N GLY A 99 -7.88 -13.83 5.53
CA GLY A 99 -8.41 -13.72 6.89
C GLY A 99 -7.91 -12.46 7.63
N PRO A 100 -8.63 -12.03 8.68
CA PRO A 100 -8.41 -10.73 9.33
C PRO A 100 -6.99 -10.53 9.87
N GLY A 101 -6.32 -11.60 10.34
CA GLY A 101 -4.93 -11.49 10.80
C GLY A 101 -3.93 -11.20 9.67
N GLY A 102 -4.14 -11.80 8.49
CA GLY A 102 -3.30 -11.54 7.33
C GLY A 102 -3.58 -10.17 6.72
N ALA A 103 -4.85 -9.76 6.68
CA ALA A 103 -5.22 -8.42 6.25
C ALA A 103 -4.61 -7.35 7.16
N GLU A 104 -4.70 -7.53 8.47
CA GLU A 104 -4.08 -6.65 9.45
C GLU A 104 -2.56 -6.55 9.27
N TRP A 105 -1.89 -7.67 9.03
CA TRP A 105 -0.45 -7.72 8.78
C TRP A 105 -0.04 -6.87 7.56
N ILE A 106 -0.81 -6.97 6.47
CA ILE A 106 -0.54 -6.26 5.21
C ILE A 106 -0.86 -4.77 5.38
N LEU A 107 -2.05 -4.45 5.89
CA LEU A 107 -2.50 -3.07 6.08
C LEU A 107 -1.56 -2.29 7.01
N ALA A 108 -1.09 -2.89 8.11
CA ALA A 108 -0.15 -2.24 9.02
C ALA A 108 1.19 -1.86 8.36
N ARG A 109 1.66 -2.65 7.40
CA ARG A 109 2.90 -2.37 6.66
C ARG A 109 2.69 -1.35 5.56
N LEU A 110 1.62 -1.50 4.79
CA LEU A 110 1.25 -0.54 3.75
C LEU A 110 1.04 0.85 4.37
N GLU A 111 0.32 0.94 5.49
CA GLU A 111 0.12 2.19 6.22
C GLU A 111 1.44 2.83 6.66
N ARG A 112 2.37 2.04 7.21
CA ARG A 112 3.69 2.56 7.62
C ARG A 112 4.46 3.13 6.43
N SER A 113 4.50 2.42 5.32
CA SER A 113 5.19 2.86 4.11
C SER A 113 4.56 4.12 3.53
N LEU A 114 3.23 4.17 3.41
CA LEU A 114 2.51 5.34 2.91
C LEU A 114 2.66 6.56 3.82
N ARG A 115 2.61 6.38 5.14
CA ARG A 115 2.84 7.48 6.10
C ARG A 115 4.29 7.97 6.07
N SER A 116 5.25 7.07 5.97
CA SER A 116 6.66 7.45 5.83
C SER A 116 6.89 8.27 4.56
N PHE A 117 6.31 7.83 3.45
CA PHE A 117 6.35 8.57 2.18
C PHE A 117 5.66 9.93 2.30
N ALA A 118 4.45 9.96 2.85
CA ALA A 118 3.71 11.20 3.09
C ALA A 118 4.47 12.17 4.02
N SER A 119 5.25 11.68 4.99
CA SER A 119 6.09 12.53 5.85
C SER A 119 7.33 13.09 5.12
N LEU A 120 7.84 12.39 4.10
CA LEU A 120 8.98 12.85 3.31
C LEU A 120 8.55 13.85 2.22
N HIS A 121 7.31 13.76 1.75
CA HIS A 121 6.76 14.61 0.69
C HIS A 121 5.72 15.64 1.17
N GLY A 122 5.24 15.49 2.40
CA GLY A 122 4.47 16.47 3.12
C GLY A 122 5.42 17.35 3.93
N SER A 123 5.41 18.64 3.60
CA SER A 123 5.82 19.74 4.48
C SER A 123 5.48 19.41 5.93
N GLN A 124 6.37 19.76 6.87
CA GLN A 124 6.02 19.90 8.28
C GLN A 124 4.62 20.52 8.39
N ALA A 125 3.62 19.70 8.68
CA ALA A 125 2.42 20.20 9.31
C ALA A 125 2.84 20.36 10.77
N GLU A 126 3.46 21.50 11.04
CA GLU A 126 3.88 21.90 12.36
C GLU A 126 2.66 21.95 13.30
N SER A 127 2.90 21.45 14.52
CA SER A 127 2.23 21.73 15.81
C SER A 127 0.85 21.11 16.09
#